data_AF-A0AA40L4H5-F1
#
_entry.id   AF-A0AA40L4H5-F1
#
_cell.length_a   1.000
_cell.length_b   1.000
_cell.length_c   1.000
_cell.angle_alpha   90.00
_cell.angle_beta   90.00
_cell.angle_gamma   90.00
#
_symmetry.space_group_name_H-M   'P 1'
#
loop_
_entity.id
_entity.type
_entity.pdbx_description
1 polymer ?
#
loop_
_entity_poly.entity_id
_entity_poly.type
_entity_poly.pdbx_seq_one_letter_code
_entity_poly.pdbx_strand_id
1 'polypeptide(L)' 'RLYLVPTRAATFCNWPFTEGCACTPERMAAAGFVHCPSENGPDVAQCFFCLKELEGWEPDDDP' A
#
# COMPACT_ATOMS: atom_id res chain seq x y z
N ARG A 1 9.27 -13.76 -1.54
CA ARG A 1 9.57 -12.97 -0.31
C ARG A 1 8.37 -12.14 0.17
N LEU A 2 7.48 -11.70 -0.73
CA LEU A 2 6.30 -10.88 -0.42
C LEU A 2 5.22 -11.55 0.45
N TYR A 3 5.32 -12.86 0.75
CA TYR A 3 4.41 -13.53 1.70
C TYR A 3 4.52 -12.97 3.13
N LEU A 4 5.65 -12.36 3.48
CA LEU A 4 5.85 -11.74 4.80
C LEU A 4 5.30 -10.31 4.82
N VAL A 5 4.38 -10.01 5.75
CA VAL A 5 3.81 -8.65 5.95
C VAL A 5 4.90 -7.58 6.08
N PRO A 6 5.98 -7.76 6.89
CA PRO A 6 7.02 -6.74 7.00
C PRO A 6 7.75 -6.45 5.70
N THR A 7 7.84 -7.43 4.79
CA THR A 7 8.45 -7.20 3.47
C THR A 7 7.56 -6.33 2.59
N ARG A 8 6.23 -6.48 2.68
CA ARG A 8 5.29 -5.63 1.96
C ARG A 8 5.24 -4.23 2.54
N ALA A 9 5.20 -4.09 3.86
CA ALA A 9 5.24 -2.78 4.53
C ALA A 9 6.49 -1.98 4.13
N ALA A 10 7.65 -2.64 4.00
CA ALA A 10 8.89 -2.01 3.54
C ALA A 10 8.87 -1.49 2.10
N THR A 11 7.84 -1.81 1.30
CA THR A 11 7.70 -1.23 -0.06
C THR A 11 7.13 0.18 -0.05
N PHE A 12 6.41 0.56 1.01
CA PHE A 12 5.75 1.86 1.15
C PHE A 12 6.75 2.97 1.49
N CYS A 13 7.48 3.42 0.47
CA CYS A 13 8.35 4.59 0.53
C CYS A 13 7.56 5.86 0.20
N ASN A 14 7.61 6.89 1.06
CA ASN A 14 6.91 8.17 0.90
C ASN A 14 5.38 8.06 0.78
N TRP A 15 4.78 7.04 1.37
CA TRP A 15 3.32 6.91 1.44
C TRP A 15 2.72 8.05 2.27
N PRO A 16 1.71 8.78 1.77
CA PRO A 16 1.23 10.00 2.43
C PRO A 16 0.41 9.73 3.70
N PHE A 17 -0.21 8.55 3.81
CA PHE A 17 -1.14 8.23 4.89
C PHE A 17 -0.45 7.45 6.00
N THR A 18 -0.19 8.11 7.13
CA THR A 18 0.54 7.51 8.25
C THR A 18 -0.30 7.56 9.53
N GLU A 19 0.20 8.18 10.61
CA GLU A 19 -0.52 8.26 11.87
C GLU A 19 -1.88 8.95 11.71
N GLY A 20 -2.93 8.33 12.25
CA GLY A 20 -4.31 8.84 12.17
C GLY A 20 -5.09 8.45 10.91
N CYS A 21 -4.50 7.71 9.96
CA CYS A 21 -5.20 7.22 8.76
C CYS A 21 -5.57 5.73 8.87
N ALA A 22 -6.57 5.29 8.12
CA ALA A 22 -6.97 3.89 7.98
C ALA A 22 -6.12 3.12 6.96
N CYS A 23 -5.60 3.79 5.94
CA CYS A 23 -4.75 3.19 4.90
C CYS A 23 -3.25 3.36 5.18
N THR A 24 -2.79 3.09 6.40
CA THR A 24 -1.35 3.14 6.74
C THR A 24 -0.55 2.05 6.01
N PRO A 25 0.78 2.20 5.84
CA PRO A 25 1.64 1.16 5.26
C PRO A 25 1.45 -0.23 5.88
N GLU A 26 1.26 -0.29 7.20
CA GLU A 26 1.04 -1.54 7.94
C GLU A 26 -0.30 -2.18 7.58
N ARG A 27 -1.37 -1.37 7.47
CA ARG A 27 -2.71 -1.86 7.12
C ARG A 27 -2.79 -2.28 5.65
N MET A 28 -2.26 -1.47 4.76
CA MET A 28 -2.09 -1.79 3.34
C MET A 28 -1.32 -3.11 3.15
N ALA A 29 -0.18 -3.24 3.83
CA ALA A 29 0.62 -4.46 3.79
C ALA A 29 -0.12 -5.67 4.39
N ALA A 30 -0.87 -5.51 5.49
CA ALA A 30 -1.66 -6.57 6.09
C ALA A 30 -2.73 -7.11 5.13
N ALA A 31 -3.39 -6.23 4.37
CA ALA A 31 -4.37 -6.56 3.34
C ALA A 31 -3.76 -7.23 2.08
N GLY A 32 -2.44 -7.14 1.92
CA GLY A 32 -1.72 -7.77 0.82
C GLY A 32 -1.18 -6.80 -0.22
N PHE A 33 -1.31 -5.50 -0.02
CA PHE A 33 -0.77 -4.52 -0.94
C PHE A 33 0.74 -4.36 -0.80
N VAL A 34 1.38 -4.06 -1.93
CA VAL A 34 2.71 -3.48 -2.04
C VAL A 34 2.60 -2.16 -2.77
N HIS A 35 3.48 -1.21 -2.43
CA HIS A 35 3.54 0.08 -3.08
C HIS A 35 4.35 0.00 -4.38
N CYS A 36 3.75 0.47 -5.47
CA CYS A 36 4.29 0.44 -6.83
C CYS A 36 4.23 1.83 -7.49
N PRO A 37 4.85 2.86 -6.91
CA PRO A 37 4.68 4.24 -7.36
C PRO A 37 5.29 4.46 -8.74
N SER A 38 4.69 5.37 -9.50
CA SER A 38 5.22 5.91 -10.76
C SER A 38 5.10 7.44 -10.78
N GLU A 39 5.70 8.10 -11.76
CA GLU A 39 5.65 9.56 -11.90
C GLU A 39 4.20 10.11 -11.97
N ASN A 40 3.29 9.35 -12.60
CA ASN A 40 1.89 9.75 -12.78
C ASN A 40 0.93 9.10 -11.76
N GLY A 41 1.43 8.20 -10.92
CA GLY A 41 0.65 7.45 -9.94
C GLY A 41 1.49 7.23 -8.68
N PRO A 42 1.66 8.28 -7.84
CA PRO A 42 2.56 8.25 -6.70
C PRO A 42 2.06 7.37 -5.55
N ASP A 43 0.79 6.96 -5.57
CA ASP A 43 0.12 6.16 -4.54
C ASP A 43 -0.43 4.83 -5.08
N VAL A 44 0.05 4.37 -6.24
CA VAL A 44 -0.37 3.09 -6.81
C VAL A 44 0.05 1.94 -5.89
N ALA A 45 -0.92 1.10 -5.53
CA ALA A 45 -0.71 -0.11 -4.74
C ALA A 45 -1.22 -1.34 -5.48
N GLN A 46 -0.45 -2.43 -5.45
CA GLN A 46 -0.81 -3.70 -6.10
C GLN A 46 -0.92 -4.83 -5.07
N CYS A 47 -1.97 -5.64 -5.13
CA CYS A 47 -2.06 -6.85 -4.31
C CYS A 47 -1.02 -7.89 -4.78
N PHE A 48 -0.15 -8.35 -3.88
CA PHE A 48 0.94 -9.27 -4.23
C PHE A 48 0.48 -10.65 -4.72
N PHE A 49 -0.78 -11.01 -4.48
CA PHE A 49 -1.34 -12.33 -4.79
C PHE A 49 -2.28 -12.30 -6.00
N CYS A 50 -3.29 -11.43 -5.98
CA CYS A 50 -4.27 -11.34 -7.07
C CYS A 50 -3.90 -10.33 -8.16
N LEU A 51 -2.81 -9.56 -7.97
CA LEU A 51 -2.26 -8.59 -8.93
C LEU A 51 -3.21 -7.43 -9.27
N LYS A 52 -4.26 -7.21 -8.47
CA LYS A 52 -5.12 -6.04 -8.62
C LYS A 52 -4.38 -4.77 -8.22
N GLU A 53 -4.40 -3.79 -9.11
CA GLU A 53 -3.86 -2.44 -8.90
C GLU A 53 -4.98 -1.47 -8.55
N LEU A 54 -4.70 -0.58 -7.61
CA LEU A 54 -5.56 0.51 -7.16
C LEU A 54 -4.72 1.76 -6.91
N GLU A 55 -5.30 2.93 -7.17
CA GLU A 55 -4.72 4.27 -6.95
C GLU A 55 -5.82 5.22 -6.46
N GLY A 56 -5.44 6.41 -6.01
CA GLY A 56 -6.38 7.42 -5.50
C GLY A 56 -6.84 7.11 -4.09
N TRP A 57 -5.94 6.62 -3.24
CA TRP A 57 -6.24 6.28 -1.85
C TRP A 57 -6.59 7.53 -1.03
N GLU A 58 -7.57 7.40 -0.15
CA GLU A 58 -8.04 8.41 0.78
C GLU A 58 -7.72 7.97 2.23
N PRO A 59 -7.51 8.91 3.17
CA PRO A 59 -7.02 8.59 4.52
C PRO A 59 -7.97 7.68 5.32
N ASP A 60 -9.23 7.58 4.97
CA ASP A 60 -10.28 6.79 5.61
C ASP A 60 -10.61 5.46 4.89
N ASP A 61 -9.94 5.17 3.77
CA ASP A 61 -10.08 3.89 3.06
C ASP A 61 -9.66 2.69 3.92
N ASP A 62 -10.41 1.60 3.81
CA ASP A 62 -10.08 0.31 4.44
C ASP A 62 -9.45 -0.65 3.41
N PRO A 63 -8.13 -0.93 3.51
CA PRO A 63 -7.40 -1.76 2.55
C PRO A 63 -7.73 -3.26 2.59
#